data_AF-A0A834EM03-F1
#
_entry.id   AF-A0A834EM03-F1
#
_cell.length_a   1.000
_cell.length_b   1.000
_cell.length_c   1.000
_cell.angle_alpha   90.00
_cell.angle_beta   90.00
_cell.angle_gamma   90.00
#
_symmetry.space_group_name_H-M   'P 1'
#
loop_
_entity.id
_entity.type
_entity.pdbx_description
1 polymer ?
#
loop_
_entity_poly.entity_id
_entity_poly.type
_entity_poly.pdbx_seq_one_letter_code
_entity_poly.pdbx_strand_id
1 'polypeptide(L)'
;MLEWHLGLRRGKKTPKTDGPPDAVAEPVRAVVLDCGGITFADAAGAREVVQLASRCQDAGIHLLLAQCHASVLGTLTQAGLLDRVTPEQLFVSVQDAAAYALARLELAGPKTCTVWV
;
A
#
# COMPACT_ATOMS: atom_id res chain seq x y z
N MET A 1 -9.45 -8.15 9.69
CA MET A 1 -9.39 -6.91 10.51
C MET A 1 -8.64 -5.78 9.78
N LEU A 2 -7.51 -6.06 9.12
CA LEU A 2 -6.74 -5.08 8.31
C LEU A 2 -7.55 -4.46 7.14
N GLU A 3 -8.40 -5.26 6.50
CA GLU A 3 -9.23 -4.84 5.36
C GLU A 3 -10.19 -3.67 5.67
N TRP A 4 -10.62 -3.53 6.93
CA TRP A 4 -11.50 -2.43 7.38
C TRP A 4 -10.76 -1.10 7.39
N HIS A 5 -9.51 -1.08 7.86
CA HIS A 5 -8.70 0.13 7.93
C HIS A 5 -8.20 0.59 6.56
N LEU A 6 -8.11 -0.33 5.59
CA LEU A 6 -7.60 -0.06 4.24
C LEU A 6 -8.71 0.26 3.22
N GLY A 7 -9.98 0.18 3.60
CA GLY A 7 -11.11 0.47 2.68
C GLY A 7 -11.25 -0.52 1.51
N LEU A 8 -10.65 -1.70 1.58
CA LEU A 8 -10.54 -2.68 0.47
C LEU A 8 -11.82 -3.50 0.21
N ARG A 9 -12.94 -3.21 0.89
CA ARG A 9 -14.17 -3.99 0.73
C ARG A 9 -14.94 -3.53 -0.51
N ARG A 10 -15.07 -4.41 -1.50
CA ARG A 10 -15.91 -4.25 -2.70
C ARG A 10 -17.35 -3.90 -2.30
N GLY A 11 -17.79 -2.70 -2.70
CA GLY A 11 -19.09 -2.15 -2.32
C GLY A 11 -20.29 -2.94 -2.87
N LYS A 12 -21.32 -3.04 -2.04
CA LYS A 12 -22.72 -3.11 -2.47
C LYS A 12 -23.35 -1.75 -2.09
N LYS A 13 -23.78 -0.97 -3.08
CA LYS A 13 -24.53 0.29 -2.85
C LYS A 13 -25.89 -0.01 -2.22
N THR A 14 -26.27 0.78 -1.19
CA THR A 14 -27.60 1.32 -0.78
C THR A 14 -27.76 1.37 0.76
N PRO A 15 -28.65 2.19 1.34
CA PRO A 15 -28.89 3.63 1.22
C PRO A 15 -28.63 4.36 2.56
N LYS A 16 -28.74 5.70 2.52
CA LYS A 16 -28.51 6.69 3.58
C LYS A 16 -29.11 6.32 4.96
N THR A 17 -28.28 6.34 6.00
CA THR A 17 -28.71 6.43 7.40
C THR A 17 -28.04 7.66 8.01
N ASP A 18 -28.85 8.60 8.49
CA ASP A 18 -28.45 9.89 9.06
C ASP A 18 -27.82 9.71 10.46
N GLY A 19 -26.54 9.31 10.51
CA GLY A 19 -25.70 9.43 11.70
C GLY A 19 -24.93 10.76 11.73
N PRO A 20 -24.42 11.20 12.89
CA PRO A 20 -23.55 12.37 12.98
C PRO A 20 -22.34 12.16 12.05
N PRO A 21 -21.70 13.23 11.52
CA PRO A 21 -20.61 13.08 10.57
C PRO A 21 -19.45 12.36 11.29
N ASP A 22 -19.40 11.04 11.15
CA ASP A 22 -18.18 10.27 11.31
C ASP A 22 -17.17 11.01 10.44
N ALA A 23 -16.20 11.64 11.09
CA ALA A 23 -15.12 12.33 10.42
C ALA A 23 -14.59 11.34 9.37
N VAL A 24 -14.86 11.63 8.10
CA VAL A 24 -14.46 10.77 7.00
C VAL A 24 -12.94 10.70 7.07
N ALA A 25 -12.44 9.62 7.66
CA ALA A 25 -11.01 9.41 7.81
C ALA A 25 -10.42 9.54 6.41
N GLU A 26 -9.38 10.36 6.27
CA GLU A 26 -8.75 10.54 4.97
C GLU A 26 -8.42 9.17 4.37
N PRO A 27 -8.74 8.93 3.08
CA PRO A 27 -8.53 7.63 2.48
C PRO A 27 -7.04 7.28 2.52
N VAL A 28 -6.72 6.04 2.89
CA VAL A 28 -5.35 5.51 2.88
C VAL A 28 -4.82 5.56 1.44
N ARG A 29 -3.67 6.21 1.24
CA ARG A 29 -3.04 6.34 -0.10
C ARG A 29 -1.77 5.52 -0.26
N ALA A 30 -1.14 5.11 0.85
CA ALA A 30 0.08 4.31 0.84
C ALA A 30 0.10 3.35 2.04
N VAL A 31 0.74 2.20 1.85
CA VAL A 31 0.98 1.18 2.89
C VAL A 31 2.45 0.81 2.86
N VAL A 32 3.12 0.88 4.00
CA VAL A 32 4.47 0.33 4.18
C VAL A 32 4.34 -1.00 4.91
N LEU A 33 4.77 -2.08 4.28
CA LEU A 33 4.89 -3.39 4.90
C LEU A 33 6.31 -3.56 5.43
N ASP A 34 6.47 -3.55 6.75
CA ASP A 34 7.73 -3.85 7.41
C ASP A 34 7.95 -5.37 7.45
N CYS A 35 8.93 -5.83 6.67
CA CYS A 35 9.31 -7.24 6.58
C CYS A 35 10.47 -7.61 7.53
N GLY A 36 10.95 -6.70 8.39
CA GLY A 36 12.13 -6.94 9.23
C GLY A 36 11.97 -8.12 10.20
N GLY A 37 10.73 -8.43 10.62
CA GLY A 37 10.41 -9.61 11.43
C GLY A 37 10.13 -10.89 10.63
N ILE A 38 10.12 -10.82 9.30
CA ILE A 38 9.79 -11.95 8.42
C ILE A 38 11.11 -12.62 7.99
N THR A 39 11.42 -13.74 8.64
CA THR A 39 12.67 -14.49 8.38
C THR A 39 12.52 -15.53 7.28
N PHE A 40 11.29 -15.98 7.00
CA PHE A 40 10.96 -16.88 5.90
C PHE A 40 9.52 -16.64 5.43
N ALA A 41 9.23 -17.00 4.18
CA ALA A 41 7.88 -17.12 3.64
C ALA A 41 7.76 -18.43 2.89
N ASP A 42 6.64 -19.13 3.02
CA ASP A 42 6.30 -20.26 2.16
C ASP A 42 5.47 -19.79 0.96
N ALA A 43 5.11 -20.72 0.08
CA ALA A 43 4.32 -20.41 -1.11
C ALA A 43 2.92 -19.85 -0.76
N ALA A 44 2.34 -20.26 0.37
CA ALA A 44 1.02 -19.77 0.78
C ALA A 44 1.11 -18.31 1.26
N GLY A 45 2.04 -18.01 2.16
CA GLY A 45 2.31 -16.65 2.64
C GLY A 45 2.71 -15.72 1.49
N ALA A 46 3.53 -16.20 0.55
CA ALA A 46 3.92 -15.40 -0.61
C ALA A 46 2.72 -15.03 -1.49
N ARG A 47 1.80 -15.97 -1.73
CA ARG A 47 0.57 -15.69 -2.49
C ARG A 47 -0.33 -14.67 -1.79
N GLU A 48 -0.41 -14.69 -0.46
CA GLU A 48 -1.19 -13.69 0.29
C GLU A 48 -0.61 -12.28 0.15
N VAL A 49 0.72 -12.15 0.16
CA VAL A 49 1.39 -10.85 -0.08
C VAL A 49 1.13 -10.36 -1.51
N VAL A 50 1.16 -11.25 -2.50
CA VAL A 50 0.83 -10.90 -3.89
C VAL A 50 -0.63 -10.46 -4.03
N GLN A 51 -1.56 -11.13 -3.36
CA GLN A 51 -2.96 -10.71 -3.33
C GLN A 51 -3.12 -9.34 -2.66
N LEU A 52 -2.41 -9.08 -1.56
CA LEU A 52 -2.38 -7.75 -0.95
C LEU A 52 -1.88 -6.70 -1.93
N ALA A 53 -0.79 -6.98 -2.66
CA ALA A 53 -0.27 -6.08 -3.69
C ALA A 53 -1.30 -5.80 -4.79
N SER A 54 -2.02 -6.82 -5.26
CA SER A 54 -3.12 -6.66 -6.22
C SER A 54 -4.24 -5.77 -5.66
N ARG A 55 -4.69 -6.03 -4.43
CA ARG A 55 -5.76 -5.24 -3.80
C ARG A 55 -5.35 -3.77 -3.61
N CYS A 56 -4.10 -3.52 -3.22
CA CYS A 56 -3.56 -2.16 -3.13
C CYS A 56 -3.53 -1.49 -4.50
N GLN A 57 -3.03 -2.17 -5.53
CA GLN A 57 -3.00 -1.66 -6.90
C GLN A 57 -4.41 -1.31 -7.41
N ASP A 58 -5.37 -2.21 -7.24
CA ASP A 58 -6.77 -2.01 -7.65
C ASP A 58 -7.45 -0.84 -6.92
N ALA A 59 -7.03 -0.57 -5.67
CA ALA A 59 -7.51 0.55 -4.87
C ALA A 59 -6.73 1.86 -5.08
N GLY A 60 -5.70 1.88 -5.93
CA GLY A 60 -4.81 3.04 -6.10
C GLY A 60 -3.93 3.35 -4.88
N ILE A 61 -3.72 2.36 -4.00
CA ILE A 61 -2.87 2.46 -2.81
C ILE A 61 -1.45 2.05 -3.18
N HIS A 62 -0.48 2.90 -2.86
CA HIS A 62 0.93 2.61 -3.05
C HIS A 62 1.45 1.65 -1.97
N LEU A 63 1.62 0.37 -2.31
CA LEU A 63 2.28 -0.60 -1.44
C LEU A 63 3.81 -0.48 -1.55
N LEU A 64 4.50 -0.36 -0.43
CA LEU A 64 5.95 -0.33 -0.32
C LEU A 64 6.40 -1.44 0.63
N LEU A 65 7.49 -2.14 0.30
CA LEU A 65 8.08 -3.16 1.18
C LEU A 65 9.36 -2.61 1.78
N ALA A 66 9.47 -2.68 3.10
CA ALA A 66 10.67 -2.29 3.83
C ALA A 66 11.33 -3.52 4.46
N GLN A 67 12.66 -3.52 4.58
CA GLN A 67 13.43 -4.52 5.34
C GLN A 67 13.17 -5.98 4.91
N CYS A 68 12.88 -6.19 3.62
CA CYS A 68 12.61 -7.53 3.11
C CYS A 68 13.91 -8.29 2.86
N HIS A 69 14.13 -9.38 3.60
CA HIS A 69 15.29 -10.26 3.39
C HIS A 69 15.30 -10.82 1.96
N ALA A 70 16.48 -10.94 1.37
CA ALA A 70 16.64 -11.41 -0.01
C ALA A 70 16.01 -12.80 -0.27
N SER A 71 16.06 -13.71 0.71
CA SER A 71 15.42 -15.04 0.62
C SER A 71 13.89 -14.95 0.58
N VAL A 72 13.32 -14.08 1.42
CA VAL A 72 11.88 -13.79 1.43
C VAL A 72 11.47 -13.13 0.12
N LEU A 73 12.20 -12.08 -0.30
CA LEU A 73 11.95 -11.41 -1.57
C LEU A 73 12.05 -12.36 -2.77
N GLY A 74 12.98 -13.31 -2.76
CA GLY A 74 13.07 -14.35 -3.79
C GLY A 74 11.82 -15.22 -3.87
N THR A 75 11.30 -15.63 -2.71
CA THR A 75 10.04 -16.40 -2.64
C THR A 75 8.84 -15.57 -3.12
N LEU A 76 8.75 -14.30 -2.70
CA LEU A 76 7.69 -13.38 -3.15
C LEU A 76 7.78 -13.14 -4.67
N THR A 77 8.99 -13.01 -5.20
CA THR A 77 9.24 -12.83 -6.64
C THR A 77 8.80 -14.06 -7.43
N GLN A 78 9.13 -15.26 -6.96
CA GLN A 78 8.65 -16.51 -7.56
C GLN A 78 7.13 -16.64 -7.54
N ALA A 79 6.46 -16.03 -6.55
CA ALA A 79 5.01 -15.97 -6.47
C ALA A 79 4.38 -14.87 -7.36
N GLY A 80 5.18 -14.04 -8.04
CA GLY A 80 4.70 -12.99 -8.95
C GLY A 80 4.60 -11.59 -8.34
N LEU A 81 5.30 -11.30 -7.22
CA LEU A 81 5.24 -9.97 -6.59
C LEU A 81 5.68 -8.85 -7.53
N LEU A 82 6.72 -9.08 -8.34
CA LEU A 82 7.29 -8.03 -9.21
C LEU A 82 6.40 -7.69 -10.41
N ASP A 83 5.32 -8.43 -10.64
CA ASP A 83 4.28 -8.06 -11.61
C ASP A 83 3.37 -6.93 -11.06
N ARG A 84 3.44 -6.67 -9.75
CA ARG A 84 2.56 -5.74 -9.01
C ARG A 84 3.32 -4.62 -8.30
N VAL A 85 4.59 -4.86 -7.96
CA VAL A 85 5.45 -3.95 -7.20
C VAL A 85 6.74 -3.74 -7.99
N THR A 86 7.10 -2.48 -8.24
CA THR A 86 8.34 -2.15 -8.96
C THR A 86 9.55 -2.10 -8.01
N PRO A 87 10.80 -2.19 -8.50
CA PRO A 87 11.99 -2.11 -7.66
C PRO A 87 12.07 -0.83 -6.80
N GLU A 88 11.53 0.29 -7.28
CA GLU A 88 11.48 1.57 -6.55
C GLU A 88 10.55 1.55 -5.35
N GLN A 89 9.78 0.48 -5.16
CA GLN A 89 8.89 0.26 -4.02
C GLN A 89 9.52 -0.68 -2.97
N LEU A 90 10.78 -1.05 -3.14
CA LEU A 90 11.54 -1.90 -2.22
C LEU A 90 12.59 -1.08 -1.47
N PHE A 91 12.57 -1.12 -0.15
CA PHE A 91 13.43 -0.30 0.70
C PHE A 91 14.15 -1.13 1.75
N VAL A 92 15.35 -0.69 2.11
CA VAL A 92 16.15 -1.31 3.17
C VAL A 92 15.70 -0.89 4.57
N SER A 93 14.91 0.18 4.69
CA SER A 93 14.42 0.71 5.96
C SER A 93 12.95 1.18 5.84
N VAL A 94 12.22 1.14 6.95
CA VAL A 94 10.86 1.70 7.03
C VAL A 94 10.88 3.23 6.86
N GLN A 95 11.93 3.88 7.32
CA GLN A 95 12.12 5.32 7.24
C GLN A 95 12.19 5.79 5.78
N ASP A 96 12.97 5.11 4.94
CA ASP A 96 13.09 5.44 3.51
C ASP A 96 11.77 5.19 2.78
N ALA A 97 11.08 4.08 3.09
CA ALA A 97 9.77 3.79 2.53
C ALA A 97 8.74 4.87 2.91
N ALA A 98 8.73 5.32 4.17
CA ALA A 98 7.84 6.38 4.64
C ALA A 98 8.16 7.74 4.00
N ALA A 99 9.44 8.10 3.88
CA ALA A 99 9.87 9.32 3.21
C ALA A 99 9.47 9.31 1.72
N TYR A 100 9.67 8.19 1.04
CA TYR A 100 9.23 8.00 -0.34
C TYR A 100 7.70 8.11 -0.48
N ALA A 101 6.94 7.49 0.43
CA ALA A 101 5.49 7.60 0.45
C ALA A 101 5.05 9.07 0.56
N LEU A 102 5.59 9.82 1.54
CA LEU A 102 5.25 11.23 1.75
C LEU A 102 5.52 12.07 0.50
N ALA A 103 6.72 11.97 -0.07
CA ALA A 103 7.09 12.73 -1.28
C ALA A 103 6.15 12.42 -2.47
N ARG A 104 5.73 11.16 -2.64
CA ARG A 104 4.76 10.78 -3.67
C ARG A 104 3.37 11.34 -3.42
N LEU A 105 2.92 11.38 -2.17
CA LEU A 105 1.61 11.93 -1.83
C LEU A 105 1.58 13.45 -2.01
N GLU A 106 2.68 14.16 -1.73
CA GLU A 106 2.81 15.60 -1.99
C GLU A 106 2.76 15.92 -3.48
N LEU A 107 3.41 15.09 -4.33
CA LEU A 107 3.37 15.23 -5.78
C LEU A 107 1.97 15.01 -6.38
N ALA A 108 1.14 14.21 -5.72
CA ALA A 108 -0.22 13.87 -6.14
C ALA A 108 -1.30 14.84 -5.63
N GLY A 109 -0.94 15.81 -4.76
CA GLY A 109 -1.86 16.86 -4.30
C GLY A 109 -2.23 17.85 -5.41
N PRO A 110 -3.40 18.52 -5.36
CA PRO A 110 -3.78 19.52 -6.34
C PRO A 110 -2.80 20.70 -6.30
N LYS A 111 -1.90 20.74 -7.29
CA LYS A 111 -1.04 21.90 -7.54
C LYS A 111 -1.89 23.00 -8.14
N THR A 112 -2.49 23.84 -7.30
CA THR A 112 -2.96 25.16 -7.75
C THR A 112 -1.73 25.99 -8.09
N CYS A 113 -1.24 25.88 -9.32
CA CYS A 113 -0.24 26.79 -9.86
C CYS A 113 -0.92 28.13 -10.13
N THR A 114 -1.00 28.99 -9.13
CA THR A 114 -1.33 30.40 -9.32
C THR A 114 -0.06 31.09 -9.84
N VAL A 115 0.03 31.26 -11.15
CA VAL A 115 1.00 32.18 -11.76
C VAL A 115 0.42 33.58 -11.58
N TRP A 116 1.07 34.40 -10.76
CA TRP A 116 0.80 35.83 -10.71
C TRP A 116 1.74 36.50 -11.73
N VAL A 117 1.14 37.15 -12.73
CA VAL A 117 1.83 38.06 -13.66
C VAL A 117 1.88 39.45 -13.05
#